data_AF-A0A6I9LMF2-F1
#
_entry.id   AF-A0A6I9LMF2-F1
#
_cell.length_a   1.000
_cell.length_b   1.000
_cell.length_c   1.000
_cell.angle_alpha   90.00
_cell.angle_beta   90.00
_cell.angle_gamma   90.00
#
_symmetry.space_group_name_H-M   'P 1'
#
loop_
_entity.id
_entity.type
_entity.pdbx_description
1 polymer ?
#
loop_
_entity_poly.entity_id
_entity_poly.type
_entity_poly.pdbx_seq_one_letter_code
_entity_poly.pdbx_strand_id
1 'polypeptide(L)'
;MTPAFFLAILCLEVASGVLALDPRLDVEWQEWKIKYEKSYSMEEEELKRSIWENNMEMIKRHNGENGLGKDGFTMEMNGFGDMTVEEFGKKMNNIPVRIHRKGKSIRKRAVGGVFPKFVDWRKKGYVTPVQDQEYCNSCWAFAVTGAIEGQMFKKTGNLTRLSVQNLVDCSKPHGNNGCDWGDPYIGYEYVLHNGGVEAEATYPYEGREGPCRYDPKNSAAKISGFVSLPQNEDSLMAAVATIGPISAGVHVASNLFVFYKRGILHDRKCSNTTVNHVVLVVGYGSEGEETDGKKYWLVKNSWGDEWGIQGYMKIAKDQNNHCAIASYADYPIV
;
A
#
# COMPACT_ATOMS: atom_id res chain seq x y z
N MET A 1 0.06 -76.47 13.36
CA MET A 1 -0.91 -75.41 13.71
C MET A 1 -0.49 -74.90 15.07
N THR A 2 0.14 -73.75 15.23
CA THR A 2 -0.27 -72.39 14.85
C THR A 2 0.95 -71.50 14.57
N PRO A 3 0.88 -70.54 13.63
CA PRO A 3 2.02 -69.69 13.28
C PRO A 3 2.05 -68.43 14.17
N ALA A 4 3.24 -68.07 14.66
CA ALA A 4 3.48 -66.79 15.30
C ALA A 4 3.61 -65.71 14.21
N PHE A 5 2.64 -64.80 14.16
CA PHE A 5 2.69 -63.61 13.33
C PHE A 5 3.66 -62.59 13.94
N PHE A 6 4.80 -62.36 13.27
CA PHE A 6 5.62 -61.18 13.52
C PHE A 6 5.01 -59.99 12.75
N LEU A 7 4.38 -59.05 13.47
CA LEU A 7 4.06 -57.75 12.91
C LEU A 7 5.34 -56.91 12.86
N ALA A 8 5.89 -56.72 11.66
CA ALA A 8 6.88 -55.68 11.41
C ALA A 8 6.16 -54.32 11.33
N ILE A 9 6.34 -53.49 12.35
CA ILE A 9 5.89 -52.10 12.33
C ILE A 9 6.87 -51.33 11.44
N LEU A 10 6.44 -51.03 10.21
CA LEU A 10 7.10 -50.05 9.34
C LEU A 10 6.80 -48.64 9.89
N CYS A 11 7.72 -48.11 10.69
CA CYS A 11 7.76 -46.68 10.96
C CYS A 11 8.22 -45.98 9.66
N LEU A 12 7.27 -45.48 8.88
CA LEU A 12 7.53 -44.42 7.92
C LEU A 12 7.83 -43.15 8.70
N GLU A 13 9.11 -42.91 8.99
CA GLU A 13 9.57 -41.57 9.32
C GLU A 13 9.33 -40.69 8.09
N VAL A 14 8.26 -39.90 8.15
CA VAL A 14 8.11 -38.75 7.27
C VAL A 14 9.18 -37.76 7.75
N ALA A 15 10.36 -37.80 7.13
CA ALA A 15 11.33 -36.74 7.28
C ALA A 15 10.67 -35.46 6.74
N SER A 16 10.14 -34.64 7.64
CA SER A 16 9.84 -33.24 7.36
C SER A 16 11.15 -32.59 6.97
N GLY A 17 11.44 -32.53 5.68
CA GLY A 17 12.66 -31.94 5.16
C GLY A 17 12.69 -30.47 5.51
N VAL A 18 13.43 -30.11 6.56
CA VAL A 18 13.93 -28.75 6.73
C VAL A 18 14.87 -28.53 5.55
N LEU A 19 14.49 -27.63 4.64
CA LEU A 19 15.36 -27.20 3.56
C LEU A 19 16.66 -26.69 4.19
N ALA A 20 17.78 -27.35 3.87
CA ALA A 20 19.08 -26.94 4.35
C ALA A 20 19.39 -25.53 3.84
N LEU A 21 19.68 -24.61 4.76
CA LEU A 21 20.03 -23.22 4.47
C LEU A 21 21.32 -23.15 3.64
N ASP A 22 21.39 -22.23 2.67
CA ASP A 22 22.55 -22.08 1.79
C ASP A 22 23.67 -21.27 2.48
N PRO A 23 24.81 -21.89 2.86
CA PRO A 23 25.89 -21.19 3.57
C PRO A 23 26.50 -20.03 2.76
N ARG A 24 26.32 -20.02 1.43
CA ARG A 24 26.81 -18.94 0.56
C ARG A 24 26.05 -17.63 0.76
N LEU A 25 24.86 -17.69 1.36
CA LEU A 25 24.01 -16.53 1.64
C LEU A 25 24.21 -15.98 3.06
N ASP A 26 25.12 -16.54 3.87
CA ASP A 26 25.37 -16.11 5.25
C ASP A 26 25.65 -14.60 5.36
N VAL A 27 26.54 -14.08 4.50
CA VAL A 27 26.92 -12.67 4.50
C VAL A 27 25.75 -11.78 4.08
N GLU A 28 25.07 -12.14 2.99
CA GLU A 28 23.93 -11.37 2.46
C GLU A 28 22.76 -11.33 3.47
N TRP A 29 22.52 -12.43 4.19
CA TRP A 29 21.55 -12.50 5.28
C TRP A 29 21.90 -11.57 6.45
N GLN A 30 23.17 -11.56 6.90
CA GLN A 30 23.57 -10.65 7.98
C GLN A 30 23.50 -9.18 7.54
N GLU A 31 23.95 -8.85 6.32
CA GLU A 31 23.84 -7.51 5.76
C GLU A 31 22.38 -7.07 5.64
N TRP A 32 21.49 -7.94 5.17
CA TRP A 32 20.06 -7.68 5.11
C TRP A 32 19.46 -7.43 6.50
N LYS A 33 19.81 -8.24 7.51
CA LYS A 33 19.34 -8.03 8.88
C LYS A 33 19.81 -6.70 9.45
N ILE A 34 21.08 -6.34 9.26
CA ILE A 34 21.63 -5.06 9.72
C ILE A 34 20.89 -3.91 9.03
N LYS A 35 20.70 -4.02 7.71
CA LYS A 35 20.06 -2.98 6.90
C LYS A 35 18.62 -2.71 7.35
N TYR A 36 17.83 -3.74 7.64
CA TYR A 36 16.42 -3.64 8.01
C TYR A 36 16.18 -3.78 9.52
N GLU A 37 17.23 -3.60 10.31
CA GLU A 37 17.20 -3.62 11.79
C GLU A 37 16.49 -4.85 12.37
N LYS A 38 16.78 -6.02 11.80
CA LYS A 38 16.16 -7.29 12.18
C LYS A 38 16.95 -7.98 13.27
N SER A 39 16.24 -8.41 14.31
CA SER A 39 16.77 -9.22 15.40
C SER A 39 15.81 -10.34 15.74
N TYR A 40 16.33 -11.56 15.91
CA TYR A 40 15.54 -12.75 16.18
C TYR A 40 16.11 -13.53 17.36
N SER A 41 15.27 -14.30 18.04
CA SER A 41 15.76 -15.34 18.95
C SER A 41 16.49 -16.45 18.16
N MET A 42 17.33 -17.24 18.84
CA MET A 42 18.02 -18.37 18.19
C MET A 42 17.04 -19.39 17.57
N GLU A 43 15.86 -19.54 18.17
CA GLU A 43 14.81 -20.45 17.70
C GLU A 43 14.12 -19.94 16.42
N GLU A 44 14.02 -18.61 16.24
CA GLU A 44 13.37 -17.99 15.09
C GLU A 44 14.33 -17.76 13.91
N GLU A 45 15.62 -17.56 14.17
CA GLU A 45 16.63 -17.19 13.16
C GLU A 45 16.63 -18.16 11.97
N GLU A 46 16.61 -19.47 12.23
CA GLU A 46 16.63 -20.49 11.17
C GLU A 46 15.37 -20.43 10.29
N LEU A 47 14.20 -20.28 10.91
CA LEU A 47 12.92 -20.15 10.20
C LEU A 47 12.87 -18.86 9.37
N LYS A 48 13.24 -17.72 9.96
CA LYS A 48 13.22 -16.42 9.29
C LYS A 48 14.20 -16.36 8.13
N ARG A 49 15.38 -16.94 8.30
CA ARG A 49 16.34 -17.10 7.21
C ARG A 49 15.80 -18.00 6.10
N SER A 50 15.17 -19.14 6.42
CA SER A 50 14.58 -20.01 5.41
C SER A 50 13.50 -19.30 4.58
N ILE A 51 12.64 -18.51 5.21
CA ILE A 51 11.64 -17.68 4.52
C ILE A 51 12.32 -16.66 3.59
N TRP A 52 13.38 -16.01 4.08
CA TRP A 52 14.15 -15.04 3.30
C TRP A 52 14.83 -15.67 2.08
N GLU A 53 15.45 -16.84 2.22
CA GLU A 53 16.07 -17.57 1.11
C GLU A 53 15.03 -17.99 0.06
N ASN A 54 13.85 -18.47 0.50
CA ASN A 54 12.74 -18.81 -0.39
C ASN A 54 12.23 -17.58 -1.17
N ASN A 55 12.09 -16.44 -0.49
CA ASN A 55 11.70 -15.19 -1.14
C ASN A 55 12.78 -14.70 -2.13
N MET A 56 14.05 -14.86 -1.78
CA MET A 56 15.18 -14.54 -2.66
C MET A 56 15.17 -15.39 -3.94
N GLU A 57 14.93 -16.69 -3.83
CA GLU A 57 14.81 -17.58 -4.98
C GLU A 57 13.63 -17.19 -5.87
N MET A 58 12.47 -16.91 -5.28
CA MET A 58 11.30 -16.43 -6.01
C MET A 58 11.59 -15.13 -6.78
N ILE A 59 12.27 -14.16 -6.16
CA ILE A 59 12.66 -12.90 -6.80
C ILE A 59 13.63 -13.15 -7.96
N LYS A 60 14.66 -13.98 -7.75
CA LYS A 60 15.65 -14.34 -8.79
C LYS A 60 14.97 -15.02 -9.98
N ARG A 61 14.06 -15.97 -9.72
CA ARG A 61 13.28 -16.64 -10.76
C ARG A 61 12.41 -15.66 -11.53
N HIS A 62 11.61 -14.83 -10.84
CA HIS A 62 10.77 -13.80 -11.46
C HIS A 62 11.59 -12.88 -12.37
N ASN A 63 12.70 -12.34 -11.87
CA ASN A 63 13.53 -11.43 -12.65
C ASN A 63 14.21 -12.12 -13.86
N GLY A 64 14.62 -13.39 -13.72
CA GLY A 64 15.14 -14.18 -14.84
C GLY A 64 14.09 -14.44 -15.92
N GLU A 65 12.86 -14.76 -15.51
CA GLU A 65 11.70 -14.91 -16.40
C GLU A 65 11.30 -13.59 -17.07
N ASN A 66 11.33 -12.48 -16.33
CA ASN A 66 11.06 -11.13 -16.82
C ASN A 66 12.10 -10.66 -17.84
N GLY A 67 13.38 -11.05 -17.69
CA GLY A 67 14.43 -10.82 -18.69
C GLY A 67 14.13 -11.46 -20.05
N LEU A 68 13.23 -12.44 -20.10
CA LEU A 68 12.72 -13.07 -21.32
C LEU A 68 11.43 -12.40 -21.86
N GLY A 69 11.03 -11.27 -21.29
CA GLY A 69 9.84 -10.50 -21.69
C GLY A 69 8.51 -11.07 -21.18
N LYS A 70 8.52 -11.94 -20.16
CA LYS A 70 7.30 -12.53 -19.60
C LYS A 70 6.43 -11.54 -18.82
N ASP A 71 7.06 -10.64 -18.09
CA ASP A 71 6.41 -9.62 -17.27
C ASP A 71 6.93 -8.22 -17.62
N GLY A 72 6.23 -7.18 -17.15
CA GLY A 72 6.59 -5.78 -17.40
C GLY A 72 7.27 -5.09 -16.22
N PHE A 73 7.71 -5.85 -15.22
CA PHE A 73 8.22 -5.32 -13.95
C PHE A 73 9.20 -6.27 -13.26
N THR A 74 10.09 -5.71 -12.45
CA THR A 74 11.07 -6.47 -11.66
C THR A 74 10.76 -6.40 -10.18
N MET A 75 11.29 -7.38 -9.44
CA MET A 75 11.22 -7.45 -7.98
C MET A 75 12.61 -7.25 -7.34
N GLU A 76 12.64 -6.89 -6.07
CA GLU A 76 13.88 -6.76 -5.28
C GLU A 76 13.61 -7.15 -3.82
N MET A 77 14.63 -7.70 -3.16
CA MET A 77 14.55 -8.03 -1.74
C MET A 77 14.44 -6.74 -0.91
N ASN A 78 13.49 -6.72 0.03
CA ASN A 78 13.22 -5.56 0.89
C ASN A 78 13.01 -5.98 2.36
N GLY A 79 12.58 -5.04 3.21
CA GLY A 79 12.37 -5.29 4.64
C GLY A 79 11.29 -6.33 4.99
N PHE A 80 10.51 -6.79 4.00
CA PHE A 80 9.52 -7.87 4.16
C PHE A 80 10.08 -9.25 3.79
N GLY A 81 11.39 -9.36 3.50
CA GLY A 81 12.05 -10.59 3.06
C GLY A 81 11.85 -11.79 3.99
N ASP A 82 11.73 -11.56 5.30
CA ASP A 82 11.54 -12.59 6.32
C ASP A 82 10.06 -12.93 6.61
N MET A 83 9.14 -12.48 5.76
CA MET A 83 7.70 -12.73 5.90
C MET A 83 7.19 -13.64 4.79
N THR A 84 6.37 -14.62 5.19
CA THR A 84 5.54 -15.40 4.27
C THR A 84 4.40 -14.55 3.72
N VAL A 85 3.82 -14.97 2.59
CA VAL A 85 2.60 -14.35 2.03
C VAL A 85 1.47 -14.35 3.05
N GLU A 86 1.37 -15.38 3.90
CA GLU A 86 0.33 -15.51 4.91
C GLU A 86 0.56 -14.55 6.09
N GLU A 87 1.80 -14.44 6.59
CA GLU A 87 2.16 -13.45 7.62
C GLU A 87 1.93 -12.03 7.12
N PHE A 88 2.30 -11.74 5.87
CA PHE A 88 2.05 -10.44 5.25
C PHE A 88 0.55 -10.22 5.04
N GLY A 89 -0.20 -11.24 4.60
CA GLY A 89 -1.64 -11.19 4.40
C GLY A 89 -2.41 -10.89 5.69
N LYS A 90 -1.93 -11.34 6.86
CA LYS A 90 -2.51 -10.98 8.17
C LYS A 90 -2.40 -9.49 8.49
N LYS A 91 -1.53 -8.74 7.80
CA LYS A 91 -1.42 -7.27 7.89
C LYS A 91 -2.36 -6.55 6.92
N MET A 92 -2.97 -7.27 5.97
CA MET A 92 -3.79 -6.73 4.90
C MET A 92 -5.27 -7.05 5.16
N ASN A 93 -5.92 -6.19 5.95
CA ASN A 93 -7.35 -6.34 6.23
C ASN A 93 -8.21 -5.83 5.07
N ASN A 94 -9.19 -6.63 4.66
CA ASN A 94 -10.16 -6.21 3.65
C ASN A 94 -10.91 -4.96 4.13
N ILE A 95 -10.94 -3.93 3.28
CA ILE A 95 -11.60 -2.66 3.56
C ILE A 95 -12.98 -2.72 2.92
N PRO A 96 -14.07 -2.56 3.70
CA PRO A 96 -15.42 -2.54 3.15
C PRO A 96 -15.60 -1.38 2.17
N VAL A 97 -15.75 -1.69 0.89
CA VAL A 97 -15.99 -0.66 -0.14
C VAL A 97 -17.41 -0.13 0.04
N ARG A 98 -17.54 1.14 0.48
CA ARG A 98 -18.84 1.78 0.69
C ARG A 98 -19.53 2.06 -0.64
N ILE A 99 -20.63 1.35 -0.90
CA ILE A 99 -21.52 1.62 -2.04
C ILE A 99 -22.36 2.85 -1.70
N HIS A 100 -21.87 4.03 -2.07
CA HIS A 100 -22.65 5.25 -1.89
C HIS A 100 -23.86 5.26 -2.83
N ARG A 101 -25.05 5.07 -2.27
CA ARG A 101 -26.32 5.38 -2.95
C ARG A 101 -26.27 6.84 -3.39
N LYS A 102 -26.26 7.07 -4.71
CA LYS A 102 -26.32 8.37 -5.43
C LYS A 102 -26.88 9.51 -4.54
N GLY A 103 -26.02 10.17 -3.77
CA GLY A 103 -26.43 10.96 -2.61
C GLY A 103 -25.63 12.24 -2.48
N LYS A 104 -25.56 12.97 -3.60
CA LYS A 104 -24.95 14.27 -3.92
C LYS A 104 -24.07 14.02 -5.11
N SER A 105 -24.71 14.14 -6.28
CA SER A 105 -24.05 14.00 -7.56
C SER A 105 -22.74 14.78 -7.51
N ILE A 106 -21.62 14.11 -7.80
CA ILE A 106 -20.61 14.73 -8.65
C ILE A 106 -21.42 15.50 -9.67
N ARG A 107 -21.35 16.84 -9.64
CA ARG A 107 -21.74 17.62 -10.80
C ARG A 107 -21.03 16.88 -11.92
N LYS A 108 -21.79 16.20 -12.79
CA LYS A 108 -21.31 15.64 -14.05
C LYS A 108 -20.75 16.84 -14.82
N ARG A 109 -19.58 17.36 -14.41
CA ARG A 109 -18.67 18.00 -15.32
C ARG A 109 -18.34 16.86 -16.24
N ALA A 110 -18.81 17.01 -17.47
CA ALA A 110 -18.77 16.00 -18.49
C ALA A 110 -17.44 15.24 -18.38
N VAL A 111 -17.52 13.93 -18.25
CA VAL A 111 -16.41 13.00 -18.45
C VAL A 111 -16.06 13.00 -19.95
N GLY A 112 -15.81 14.20 -20.47
CA GLY A 112 -15.68 14.55 -21.87
C GLY A 112 -14.73 15.74 -22.06
N GLY A 113 -13.87 15.98 -21.07
CA GLY A 113 -12.74 16.89 -21.20
C GLY A 113 -11.53 16.14 -21.75
N VAL A 114 -10.76 16.78 -22.62
CA VAL A 114 -9.43 16.29 -22.99
C VAL A 114 -8.51 16.53 -21.79
N PHE A 115 -8.17 15.46 -21.08
CA PHE A 115 -7.22 15.51 -19.97
C PHE A 115 -5.78 15.37 -20.47
N PRO A 116 -4.78 15.88 -19.73
CA PRO A 116 -3.38 15.65 -20.06
C PRO A 116 -3.07 14.16 -20.12
N LYS A 117 -2.24 13.72 -21.07
CA LYS A 117 -1.81 12.32 -21.17
C LYS A 117 -0.95 11.85 -19.98
N PHE A 118 -0.27 12.80 -19.34
CA PHE A 118 0.63 12.57 -18.22
C PHE A 118 0.34 13.56 -17.10
N VAL A 119 0.17 13.05 -15.89
CA VAL A 119 0.03 13.85 -14.67
C VAL A 119 1.03 13.30 -13.65
N ASP A 120 1.79 14.20 -13.02
CA ASP A 120 2.69 13.86 -11.91
C ASP A 120 2.68 15.03 -10.92
N TRP A 121 1.90 14.90 -9.86
CA TRP A 121 1.70 15.93 -8.85
C TRP A 121 2.95 16.16 -7.99
N ARG A 122 3.90 15.22 -7.97
CA ARG A 122 5.20 15.39 -7.28
C ARG A 122 5.99 16.53 -7.91
N LYS A 123 6.00 16.59 -9.25
CA LYS A 123 6.66 17.65 -10.04
C LYS A 123 6.01 19.02 -9.86
N LYS A 124 4.84 19.10 -9.22
CA LYS A 124 4.11 20.33 -8.96
C LYS A 124 4.15 20.76 -7.48
N GLY A 125 4.80 19.99 -6.61
CA GLY A 125 4.92 20.32 -5.18
C GLY A 125 3.75 19.87 -4.31
N TYR A 126 2.84 19.04 -4.82
CA TYR A 126 1.61 18.63 -4.11
C TYR A 126 1.81 17.43 -3.18
N VAL A 127 3.00 16.84 -3.17
CA VAL A 127 3.25 15.53 -2.56
C VAL A 127 4.42 15.64 -1.60
N THR A 128 4.18 15.36 -0.33
CA THR A 128 5.23 15.27 0.71
C THR A 128 6.16 14.07 0.44
N PRO A 129 7.36 14.01 1.06
CA PRO A 129 8.21 12.82 0.98
C PRO A 129 7.48 11.54 1.38
N VAL A 130 7.97 10.39 0.89
CA VAL A 130 7.48 9.07 1.30
C VAL A 130 7.70 8.88 2.80
N GLN A 131 6.79 8.15 3.42
CA GLN A 131 6.81 7.81 4.84
C GLN A 131 6.69 6.29 4.98
N ASP A 132 6.94 5.78 6.18
CA ASP A 132 6.84 4.36 6.52
C ASP A 132 5.82 4.16 7.64
N GLN A 133 4.88 3.23 7.43
CA GLN A 133 3.89 2.83 8.43
C GLN A 133 4.43 1.78 9.40
N GLU A 134 5.65 1.29 9.17
CA GLU A 134 6.32 0.29 9.99
C GLU A 134 5.45 -0.96 10.20
N TYR A 135 5.17 -1.32 11.45
CA TYR A 135 4.39 -2.50 11.82
C TYR A 135 2.88 -2.21 11.97
N CYS A 136 2.46 -0.95 11.88
CA CYS A 136 1.08 -0.53 12.08
C CYS A 136 0.29 -0.53 10.76
N ASN A 137 -0.91 -1.12 10.74
CA ASN A 137 -1.77 -1.15 9.53
C ASN A 137 -2.52 0.18 9.34
N SER A 138 -1.77 1.27 9.22
CA SER A 138 -2.26 2.65 9.16
C SER A 138 -2.21 3.26 7.76
N CYS A 139 -2.07 2.44 6.70
CA CYS A 139 -2.04 2.89 5.30
C CYS A 139 -3.22 3.82 4.94
N TRP A 140 -4.40 3.54 5.52
CA TRP A 140 -5.59 4.38 5.39
C TRP A 140 -5.34 5.83 5.84
N ALA A 141 -4.63 6.02 6.96
CA ALA A 141 -4.33 7.34 7.52
C ALA A 141 -3.26 8.07 6.69
N PHE A 142 -2.25 7.36 6.17
CA PHE A 142 -1.27 7.92 5.23
C PHE A 142 -1.92 8.40 3.93
N ALA A 143 -2.88 7.64 3.40
CA ALA A 143 -3.60 8.03 2.19
C ALA A 143 -4.51 9.25 2.42
N VAL A 144 -5.23 9.29 3.55
CA VAL A 144 -6.08 10.43 3.94
C VAL A 144 -5.24 11.71 4.11
N THR A 145 -4.18 11.65 4.92
CA THR A 145 -3.30 12.79 5.15
C THR A 145 -2.66 13.26 3.84
N GLY A 146 -2.12 12.35 3.02
CA GLY A 146 -1.51 12.69 1.73
C GLY A 146 -2.47 13.38 0.75
N ALA A 147 -3.76 13.02 0.75
CA ALA A 147 -4.76 13.70 -0.07
C ALA A 147 -5.10 15.11 0.48
N ILE A 148 -5.21 15.27 1.81
CA ILE A 148 -5.42 16.58 2.44
C ILE A 148 -4.22 17.49 2.21
N GLU A 149 -2.99 16.99 2.35
CA GLU A 149 -1.75 17.72 2.06
C GLU A 149 -1.77 18.31 0.64
N GLY A 150 -2.11 17.49 -0.37
CA GLY A 150 -2.20 17.94 -1.75
C GLY A 150 -3.25 19.02 -1.98
N GLN A 151 -4.41 18.91 -1.32
CA GLN A 151 -5.47 19.93 -1.42
C GLN A 151 -5.10 21.22 -0.66
N MET A 152 -4.46 21.11 0.51
CA MET A 152 -3.97 22.27 1.25
C MET A 152 -2.89 23.01 0.46
N PHE A 153 -1.96 22.29 -0.18
CA PHE A 153 -0.98 22.90 -1.08
C PHE A 153 -1.67 23.62 -2.24
N LYS A 154 -2.67 23.01 -2.87
CA LYS A 154 -3.47 23.66 -3.93
C LYS A 154 -4.11 24.97 -3.47
N LYS A 155 -4.64 25.01 -2.25
CA LYS A 155 -5.35 26.16 -1.68
C LYS A 155 -4.41 27.27 -1.21
N THR A 156 -3.28 26.91 -0.61
CA THR A 156 -2.44 27.83 0.17
C THR A 156 -1.05 28.08 -0.43
N GLY A 157 -0.59 27.21 -1.32
CA GLY A 157 0.79 27.18 -1.82
C GLY A 157 1.81 26.61 -0.83
N ASN A 158 1.40 26.24 0.39
CA ASN A 158 2.28 25.69 1.42
C ASN A 158 2.07 24.19 1.59
N LEU A 159 3.15 23.42 1.48
CA LEU A 159 3.12 21.97 1.66
C LEU A 159 3.52 21.65 3.10
N THR A 160 2.54 21.43 3.96
CA THR A 160 2.74 21.02 5.35
C THR A 160 2.45 19.54 5.49
N ARG A 161 3.38 18.76 6.06
CA ARG A 161 3.14 17.35 6.37
C ARG A 161 2.16 17.23 7.54
N LEU A 162 1.13 16.41 7.37
CA LEU A 162 0.07 16.22 8.36
C LEU A 162 0.32 14.98 9.22
N SER A 163 -0.16 15.04 10.46
CA SER A 163 0.01 13.96 11.43
C SER A 163 -0.85 12.76 11.09
N VAL A 164 -0.18 11.66 10.72
CA VAL A 164 -0.82 10.35 10.57
C VAL A 164 -1.25 9.82 11.94
N GLN A 165 -0.41 10.01 12.95
CA GLN A 165 -0.65 9.56 14.32
C GLN A 165 -1.94 10.15 14.91
N ASN A 166 -2.22 11.42 14.61
CA ASN A 166 -3.44 12.07 15.04
C ASN A 166 -4.68 11.28 14.57
N LEU A 167 -4.70 10.78 13.32
CA LEU A 167 -5.82 9.96 12.85
C LEU A 167 -5.83 8.59 13.54
N VAL A 168 -4.68 7.94 13.68
CA VAL A 168 -4.53 6.61 14.32
C VAL A 168 -5.10 6.64 15.74
N ASP A 169 -4.76 7.67 16.52
CA ASP A 169 -5.16 7.76 17.93
C ASP A 169 -6.59 8.29 18.13
N CYS A 170 -7.05 9.21 17.27
CA CYS A 170 -8.26 10.00 17.55
C CYS A 170 -9.50 9.61 16.73
N SER A 171 -9.35 8.86 15.63
CA SER A 171 -10.51 8.52 14.78
C SER A 171 -11.28 7.27 15.23
N LYS A 172 -10.84 6.59 16.31
CA LYS A 172 -11.53 5.39 16.84
C LYS A 172 -13.01 5.60 17.15
N PRO A 173 -13.44 6.71 17.78
CA PRO A 173 -14.87 6.96 18.02
C PRO A 173 -15.71 7.09 16.74
N HIS A 174 -15.08 7.31 15.58
CA HIS A 174 -15.74 7.39 14.28
C HIS A 174 -15.80 6.02 13.56
N GLY A 175 -15.11 5.01 14.09
CA GLY A 175 -15.19 3.63 13.61
C GLY A 175 -13.90 3.07 13.01
N ASN A 176 -12.82 3.84 12.90
CA ASN A 176 -11.49 3.27 12.62
C ASN A 176 -10.96 2.52 13.85
N ASN A 177 -9.92 1.71 13.68
CA ASN A 177 -9.31 0.98 14.79
C ASN A 177 -7.77 1.03 14.72
N GLY A 178 -7.23 2.24 14.67
CA GLY A 178 -5.79 2.49 14.81
C GLY A 178 -4.92 1.67 13.86
N CYS A 179 -4.10 0.79 14.43
CA CYS A 179 -3.16 -0.08 13.72
C CYS A 179 -3.75 -1.43 13.31
N ASP A 180 -4.96 -1.76 13.77
CA ASP A 180 -5.64 -2.99 13.35
C ASP A 180 -6.25 -2.81 11.96
N TRP A 181 -7.08 -1.78 11.77
CA TRP A 181 -7.67 -1.45 10.48
C TRP A 181 -8.20 -0.01 10.44
N GLY A 182 -8.45 0.49 9.23
CA GLY A 182 -9.19 1.75 9.05
C GLY A 182 -9.68 1.94 7.62
N ASP A 183 -10.54 2.95 7.49
CA ASP A 183 -11.26 3.31 6.27
C ASP A 183 -11.01 4.81 5.99
N PRO A 184 -10.47 5.18 4.81
CA PRO A 184 -10.29 6.57 4.41
C PRO A 184 -11.54 7.44 4.54
N TYR A 185 -12.73 6.93 4.24
CA TYR A 185 -13.99 7.65 4.40
C TYR A 185 -14.18 8.10 5.85
N ILE A 186 -13.98 7.18 6.80
CA ILE A 186 -14.07 7.45 8.24
C ILE A 186 -12.97 8.41 8.67
N GLY A 187 -11.76 8.28 8.09
CA GLY A 187 -10.67 9.22 8.32
C GLY A 187 -11.03 10.65 7.93
N TYR A 188 -11.63 10.87 6.76
CA TYR A 188 -12.12 12.19 6.37
C TYR A 188 -13.27 12.68 7.25
N GLU A 189 -14.22 11.80 7.59
CA GLU A 189 -15.33 12.12 8.50
C GLU A 189 -14.82 12.61 9.86
N TYR A 190 -13.81 11.94 10.41
CA TYR A 190 -13.10 12.38 11.61
C TYR A 190 -12.52 13.79 11.45
N VAL A 191 -11.71 14.05 10.42
CA VAL A 191 -11.08 15.39 10.25
C VAL A 191 -12.13 16.49 10.09
N LEU A 192 -13.23 16.20 9.40
CA LEU A 192 -14.36 17.12 9.24
C LEU A 192 -15.02 17.44 10.59
N HIS A 193 -15.38 16.42 11.37
CA HIS A 193 -16.07 16.59 12.66
C HIS A 193 -15.15 17.15 13.77
N ASN A 194 -13.89 16.72 13.79
CA ASN A 194 -12.88 17.21 14.71
C ASN A 194 -12.52 18.68 14.46
N GLY A 195 -12.84 19.20 13.27
CA GLY A 195 -12.55 20.58 12.89
C GLY A 195 -11.07 20.83 12.60
N GLY A 196 -10.32 19.77 12.29
CA GLY A 196 -8.92 19.85 11.88
C GLY A 196 -8.09 18.59 12.14
N VAL A 197 -6.86 18.64 11.66
CA VAL A 197 -5.79 17.66 11.90
C VAL A 197 -4.47 18.41 12.14
N GLU A 198 -3.63 17.90 13.02
CA GLU A 198 -2.33 18.49 13.35
C GLU A 198 -1.26 18.28 12.26
N ALA A 199 -0.17 19.05 12.36
CA ALA A 199 1.04 18.78 11.60
C ALA A 199 1.81 17.59 12.18
N GLU A 200 2.57 16.89 11.33
CA GLU A 200 3.48 15.83 11.77
C GLU A 200 4.50 16.35 12.80
N ALA A 201 4.93 17.61 12.68
CA ALA A 201 5.89 18.22 13.59
C ALA A 201 5.40 18.40 15.03
N THR A 202 4.08 18.49 15.24
CA THR A 202 3.49 18.68 16.58
C THR A 202 2.89 17.39 17.13
N TYR A 203 2.57 16.43 16.25
CA TYR A 203 2.07 15.11 16.61
C TYR A 203 2.76 14.04 15.75
N PRO A 204 4.00 13.64 16.09
CA PRO A 204 4.78 12.71 15.28
C PRO A 204 4.22 11.30 15.23
N TYR A 205 4.51 10.59 14.15
CA TYR A 205 4.21 9.17 13.97
C TYR A 205 5.02 8.28 14.91
N GLU A 206 4.34 7.33 15.57
CA GLU A 206 4.94 6.40 16.54
C GLU A 206 4.81 4.92 16.13
N GLY A 207 4.17 4.61 14.99
CA GLY A 207 4.01 3.22 14.53
C GLY A 207 3.17 2.33 15.47
N ARG A 208 2.39 2.93 16.38
CA ARG A 208 1.56 2.23 17.38
C ARG A 208 0.42 3.11 17.85
N GLU A 209 -0.56 2.51 18.51
CA GLU A 209 -1.71 3.24 19.05
C GLU A 209 -1.40 3.88 20.41
N GLY A 210 -1.85 5.11 20.59
CA GLY A 210 -1.79 5.84 21.85
C GLY A 210 -3.14 6.49 22.21
N PRO A 211 -3.19 7.19 23.36
CA PRO A 211 -4.33 8.06 23.65
C PRO A 211 -4.39 9.19 22.61
N CYS A 212 -5.59 9.67 22.29
CA CYS A 212 -5.76 10.85 21.44
C CYS A 212 -5.22 12.09 22.15
N ARG A 213 -4.30 12.82 21.49
CA ARG A 213 -3.64 14.02 22.03
C ARG A 213 -3.85 15.28 21.17
N TYR A 214 -4.89 15.30 20.36
CA TYR A 214 -5.18 16.41 19.45
C TYR A 214 -5.30 17.74 20.21
N ASP A 215 -4.48 18.73 19.83
CA ASP A 215 -4.57 20.12 20.24
C ASP A 215 -5.01 20.99 19.05
N PRO A 216 -6.20 21.63 19.11
CA PRO A 216 -6.67 22.50 18.03
C PRO A 216 -5.76 23.70 17.74
N LYS A 217 -4.88 24.10 18.67
CA LYS A 217 -3.88 25.17 18.45
C LYS A 217 -2.80 24.77 17.45
N ASN A 218 -2.54 23.48 17.32
CA ASN A 218 -1.56 22.91 16.41
C ASN A 218 -2.19 22.41 15.09
N SER A 219 -3.49 22.64 14.90
CA SER A 219 -4.19 22.25 13.69
C SER A 219 -3.56 22.89 12.46
N ALA A 220 -3.08 22.05 11.53
CA ALA A 220 -2.40 22.45 10.32
C ALA A 220 -3.31 22.41 9.08
N ALA A 221 -4.37 21.61 9.11
CA ALA A 221 -5.34 21.51 8.04
C ALA A 221 -6.76 21.29 8.56
N LYS A 222 -7.74 21.74 7.77
CA LYS A 222 -9.17 21.50 7.98
C LYS A 222 -9.79 21.15 6.64
N ILE A 223 -10.83 20.33 6.67
CA ILE A 223 -11.62 20.01 5.47
C ILE A 223 -13.05 20.54 5.67
N SER A 224 -13.69 21.00 4.60
CA SER A 224 -15.10 21.41 4.59
C SER A 224 -16.05 20.30 4.08
N GLY A 225 -15.48 19.18 3.64
CA GLY A 225 -16.19 18.02 3.14
C GLY A 225 -15.24 17.06 2.43
N PHE A 226 -15.77 16.02 1.81
CA PHE A 226 -15.01 15.06 1.01
C PHE A 226 -15.94 14.36 0.01
N VAL A 227 -15.36 13.71 -0.99
CA VAL A 227 -16.08 13.11 -2.11
C VAL A 227 -15.59 11.69 -2.34
N SER A 228 -16.53 10.73 -2.38
CA SER A 228 -16.29 9.39 -2.89
C SER A 228 -16.57 9.32 -4.39
N LEU A 229 -15.61 8.81 -5.14
CA LEU A 229 -15.69 8.68 -6.58
C LEU A 229 -16.53 7.45 -7.00
N PRO A 230 -17.22 7.52 -8.14
CA PRO A 230 -17.76 6.35 -8.81
C PRO A 230 -16.66 5.31 -9.08
N GLN A 231 -17.04 4.04 -9.01
CA GLN A 231 -16.12 2.92 -9.09
C GLN A 231 -15.67 2.61 -10.54
N ASN A 232 -14.96 3.55 -11.16
CA ASN A 232 -14.41 3.39 -12.52
C ASN A 232 -13.16 4.27 -12.73
N GLU A 233 -12.27 3.79 -13.61
CA GLU A 233 -10.99 4.41 -13.89
C GLU A 233 -11.12 5.80 -14.53
N ASP A 234 -12.17 6.06 -15.33
CA ASP A 234 -12.41 7.38 -15.94
C ASP A 234 -12.67 8.47 -14.89
N SER A 235 -13.44 8.13 -13.85
CA SER A 235 -13.75 9.04 -12.75
C SER A 235 -12.50 9.32 -11.89
N LEU A 236 -11.70 8.28 -11.64
CA LEU A 236 -10.41 8.43 -10.98
C LEU A 236 -9.46 9.30 -11.81
N MET A 237 -9.39 9.09 -13.13
CA MET A 237 -8.50 9.83 -14.03
C MET A 237 -8.87 11.31 -14.05
N ALA A 238 -10.17 11.61 -14.19
CA ALA A 238 -10.68 12.97 -14.17
C ALA A 238 -10.38 13.67 -12.83
N ALA A 239 -10.54 12.96 -11.70
CA ALA A 239 -10.22 13.50 -10.39
C ALA A 239 -8.71 13.76 -10.25
N VAL A 240 -7.85 12.81 -10.60
CA VAL A 240 -6.39 13.00 -10.55
C VAL A 240 -5.97 14.17 -11.45
N ALA A 241 -6.56 14.33 -12.64
CA ALA A 241 -6.22 15.40 -13.57
C ALA A 241 -6.61 16.80 -13.09
N THR A 242 -7.73 16.94 -12.37
CA THR A 242 -8.36 18.24 -12.09
C THR A 242 -8.35 18.64 -10.61
N ILE A 243 -8.25 17.66 -9.72
CA ILE A 243 -8.34 17.84 -8.27
C ILE A 243 -6.96 17.84 -7.64
N GLY A 244 -6.15 16.80 -7.87
CA GLY A 244 -4.86 16.60 -7.20
C GLY A 244 -4.60 15.13 -6.89
N PRO A 245 -3.74 14.82 -5.90
CA PRO A 245 -3.62 13.49 -5.34
C PRO A 245 -4.95 12.96 -4.77
N ILE A 246 -5.23 11.67 -4.98
CA ILE A 246 -6.49 11.00 -4.58
C ILE A 246 -6.15 9.78 -3.72
N SER A 247 -6.78 9.62 -2.56
CA SER A 247 -6.64 8.38 -1.77
C SER A 247 -7.39 7.25 -2.48
N ALA A 248 -6.75 6.10 -2.68
CA ALA A 248 -7.34 4.98 -3.40
C ALA A 248 -6.99 3.64 -2.75
N GLY A 249 -7.97 2.74 -2.72
CA GLY A 249 -7.80 1.36 -2.32
C GLY A 249 -7.14 0.52 -3.42
N VAL A 250 -6.30 -0.43 -3.03
CA VAL A 250 -5.76 -1.47 -3.92
C VAL A 250 -5.86 -2.86 -3.28
N HIS A 251 -5.81 -3.88 -4.12
CA HIS A 251 -5.68 -5.27 -3.71
C HIS A 251 -4.22 -5.73 -3.76
N VAL A 252 -3.65 -6.02 -2.61
CA VAL A 252 -2.36 -6.69 -2.47
C VAL A 252 -2.63 -8.20 -2.41
N ALA A 253 -2.42 -8.89 -3.53
CA ALA A 253 -2.78 -10.30 -3.69
C ALA A 253 -1.61 -11.28 -3.50
N SER A 254 -0.38 -10.80 -3.70
CA SER A 254 0.79 -11.68 -3.77
C SER A 254 2.09 -10.94 -3.50
N ASN A 255 3.16 -11.72 -3.37
CA ASN A 255 4.53 -11.24 -3.27
C ASN A 255 5.00 -10.38 -4.45
N LEU A 256 4.33 -10.43 -5.61
CA LEU A 256 4.65 -9.56 -6.74
C LEU A 256 4.50 -8.08 -6.37
N PHE A 257 3.48 -7.76 -5.57
CA PHE A 257 3.28 -6.41 -5.04
C PHE A 257 4.26 -6.13 -3.89
N VAL A 258 4.44 -7.08 -2.96
CA VAL A 258 5.29 -6.92 -1.77
C VAL A 258 6.74 -6.61 -2.14
N PHE A 259 7.30 -7.31 -3.11
CA PHE A 259 8.69 -7.16 -3.54
C PHE A 259 8.85 -6.34 -4.82
N TYR A 260 7.81 -5.62 -5.27
CA TYR A 260 7.89 -4.78 -6.46
C TYR A 260 9.07 -3.80 -6.38
N LYS A 261 9.81 -3.65 -7.50
CA LYS A 261 10.90 -2.68 -7.64
C LYS A 261 10.63 -1.60 -8.68
N ARG A 262 10.33 -1.98 -9.93
CA ARG A 262 10.12 -1.04 -11.04
C ARG A 262 9.36 -1.70 -12.20
N GLY A 263 8.88 -0.87 -13.13
CA GLY A 263 8.05 -1.30 -14.26
C GLY A 263 6.56 -1.14 -13.95
N ILE A 264 5.68 -1.61 -14.82
CA ILE A 264 4.23 -1.54 -14.59
C ILE A 264 3.77 -2.86 -13.98
N LEU A 265 3.32 -2.83 -12.72
CA LEU A 265 2.77 -4.01 -12.07
C LEU A 265 1.47 -4.42 -12.78
N HIS A 266 1.42 -5.70 -13.17
CA HIS A 266 0.21 -6.36 -13.62
C HIS A 266 0.12 -7.77 -12.99
N ASP A 267 -0.54 -7.89 -11.83
CA ASP A 267 -0.72 -9.15 -11.10
C ASP A 267 -2.08 -9.78 -11.41
N ARG A 268 -2.08 -10.95 -12.07
CA ARG A 268 -3.31 -11.67 -12.42
C ARG A 268 -4.10 -12.18 -11.20
N LYS A 269 -3.49 -12.24 -10.02
CA LYS A 269 -4.13 -12.62 -8.75
C LYS A 269 -4.88 -11.46 -8.11
N CYS A 270 -4.70 -10.24 -8.60
CA CYS A 270 -5.44 -9.10 -8.11
C CYS A 270 -6.95 -9.26 -8.31
N SER A 271 -7.72 -8.95 -7.27
CA SER A 271 -9.14 -8.69 -7.38
C SER A 271 -9.35 -7.30 -7.98
N ASN A 272 -10.39 -7.16 -8.80
CA ASN A 272 -10.78 -5.88 -9.37
C ASN A 272 -11.92 -5.22 -8.57
N THR A 273 -12.28 -5.78 -7.41
CA THR A 273 -13.36 -5.30 -6.54
C THR A 273 -13.02 -5.28 -5.06
N THR A 274 -12.08 -6.12 -4.61
CA THR A 274 -11.66 -6.21 -3.21
C THR A 274 -10.49 -5.27 -2.97
N VAL A 275 -10.51 -4.55 -1.85
CA VAL A 275 -9.43 -3.67 -1.42
C VAL A 275 -8.93 -4.16 -0.06
N ASN A 276 -7.62 -4.20 0.15
CA ASN A 276 -7.01 -4.56 1.45
C ASN A 276 -5.81 -3.68 1.84
N HIS A 277 -5.48 -2.68 1.01
CA HIS A 277 -4.47 -1.67 1.26
C HIS A 277 -4.91 -0.34 0.67
N VAL A 278 -4.43 0.78 1.22
CA VAL A 278 -4.75 2.12 0.71
C VAL A 278 -3.46 2.85 0.35
N VAL A 279 -3.45 3.45 -0.83
CA VAL A 279 -2.34 4.23 -1.39
C VAL A 279 -2.83 5.61 -1.81
N LEU A 280 -1.91 6.48 -2.21
CA LEU A 280 -2.24 7.79 -2.77
C LEU A 280 -1.91 7.80 -4.27
N VAL A 281 -2.91 7.97 -5.13
CA VAL A 281 -2.71 8.16 -6.57
C VAL A 281 -2.25 9.59 -6.80
N VAL A 282 -1.00 9.76 -7.21
CA VAL A 282 -0.35 11.06 -7.41
C VAL A 282 -0.18 11.42 -8.89
N GLY A 283 -0.65 10.56 -9.80
CA GLY A 283 -0.50 10.78 -11.22
C GLY A 283 -0.86 9.56 -12.06
N TYR A 284 -0.65 9.70 -13.36
CA TYR A 284 -0.77 8.64 -14.35
C TYR A 284 0.06 8.98 -15.59
N GLY A 285 0.31 7.97 -16.42
CA GLY A 285 1.03 8.13 -17.68
C GLY A 285 1.08 6.84 -18.47
N SER A 286 2.05 6.76 -19.38
CA SER A 286 2.38 5.56 -20.15
C SER A 286 3.89 5.36 -20.28
N GLU A 287 4.34 4.12 -20.46
CA GLU A 287 5.74 3.82 -20.80
C GLU A 287 5.91 3.77 -22.33
N GLY A 288 6.68 4.70 -22.89
CA GLY A 288 6.85 4.81 -24.35
C GLY A 288 5.62 5.42 -25.02
N GLU A 289 5.18 4.83 -26.14
CA GLU A 289 3.94 5.24 -26.79
C GLU A 289 2.70 4.87 -25.97
N GLU A 290 1.66 5.69 -26.07
CA GLU A 290 0.40 5.51 -25.36
C GLU A 290 -0.45 4.41 -26.02
N THR A 291 -0.01 3.17 -25.84
CA THR A 291 -0.72 1.97 -26.30
C THR A 291 -1.32 1.21 -25.12
N ASP A 292 -2.33 0.41 -25.39
CA ASP A 292 -2.88 -0.52 -24.40
C ASP A 292 -1.78 -1.42 -23.84
N GLY A 293 -1.88 -1.72 -22.55
CA GLY A 293 -0.85 -2.46 -21.81
C GLY A 293 0.33 -1.64 -21.30
N LYS A 294 0.50 -0.38 -21.74
CA LYS A 294 1.62 0.49 -21.30
C LYS A 294 1.22 1.66 -20.40
N LYS A 295 -0.07 1.82 -20.11
CA LYS A 295 -0.57 2.89 -19.24
C LYS A 295 -0.46 2.48 -17.78
N TYR A 296 -0.20 3.47 -16.92
CA TYR A 296 -0.09 3.25 -15.48
C TYR A 296 -0.72 4.36 -14.64
N TRP A 297 -1.19 3.98 -13.46
CA TRP A 297 -1.37 4.83 -12.30
C TRP A 297 -0.05 4.98 -11.57
N LEU A 298 0.33 6.20 -11.21
CA LEU A 298 1.48 6.45 -10.34
C LEU A 298 0.98 6.60 -8.91
N VAL A 299 1.37 5.65 -8.05
CA VAL A 299 0.91 5.59 -6.66
C VAL A 299 2.07 5.81 -5.70
N LYS A 300 1.82 6.60 -4.65
CA LYS A 300 2.69 6.74 -3.48
C LYS A 300 2.26 5.71 -2.43
N ASN A 301 3.19 4.89 -1.98
CA ASN A 301 2.97 3.92 -0.91
C ASN A 301 3.46 4.46 0.44
N SER A 302 3.22 3.71 1.51
CA SER A 302 3.60 4.03 2.89
C SER A 302 4.50 2.96 3.52
N TRP A 303 5.38 2.33 2.73
CA TRP A 303 6.32 1.28 3.18
C TRP A 303 7.79 1.71 3.03
N GLY A 304 8.07 3.00 3.27
CA GLY A 304 9.40 3.56 3.13
C GLY A 304 9.82 3.80 1.67
N ASP A 305 10.90 4.55 1.50
CA ASP A 305 11.44 4.90 0.18
C ASP A 305 12.32 3.80 -0.43
N GLU A 306 12.79 2.84 0.36
CA GLU A 306 13.52 1.68 -0.16
C GLU A 306 12.64 0.74 -1.00
N TRP A 307 11.34 0.70 -0.70
CA TRP A 307 10.36 -0.10 -1.44
C TRP A 307 10.04 0.50 -2.82
N GLY A 308 9.94 -0.33 -3.86
CA GLY A 308 9.54 0.12 -5.19
C GLY A 308 10.47 1.17 -5.81
N ILE A 309 9.87 2.12 -6.53
CA ILE A 309 10.56 3.24 -7.16
C ILE A 309 10.61 4.40 -6.17
N GLN A 310 11.54 4.35 -5.21
CA GLN A 310 11.66 5.38 -4.16
C GLN A 310 10.35 5.57 -3.36
N GLY A 311 9.69 4.47 -3.00
CA GLY A 311 8.39 4.44 -2.33
C GLY A 311 7.16 4.58 -3.24
N TYR A 312 7.38 4.64 -4.57
CA TYR A 312 6.31 4.72 -5.55
C TYR A 312 6.17 3.43 -6.37
N MET A 313 4.98 3.22 -6.91
CA MET A 313 4.69 2.11 -7.81
C MET A 313 3.92 2.60 -9.04
N LYS A 314 4.11 1.89 -10.15
CA LYS A 314 3.25 1.99 -11.32
C LYS A 314 2.32 0.78 -11.34
N ILE A 315 1.01 1.02 -11.29
CA ILE A 315 -0.01 -0.03 -11.39
C ILE A 315 -0.66 0.08 -12.77
N ALA A 316 -0.91 -1.04 -13.44
CA ALA A 316 -1.60 -1.07 -14.72
C ALA A 316 -2.88 -0.22 -14.71
N LYS A 317 -3.02 0.67 -15.70
CA LYS A 317 -4.18 1.53 -15.93
C LYS A 317 -4.94 1.11 -17.18
N ASP A 318 -6.26 1.29 -17.18
CA ASP A 318 -7.20 0.94 -18.24
C ASP A 318 -7.20 -0.58 -18.54
N GLN A 319 -7.03 -1.39 -17.49
CA GLN A 319 -6.95 -2.85 -17.57
C GLN A 319 -7.96 -3.50 -16.60
N ASN A 320 -9.24 -3.18 -16.82
CA ASN A 320 -10.37 -3.71 -16.06
C ASN A 320 -10.30 -3.41 -14.55
N ASN A 321 -9.98 -2.17 -14.17
CA ASN A 321 -9.86 -1.76 -12.77
C ASN A 321 -8.83 -2.62 -12.01
N HIS A 322 -7.64 -2.75 -12.59
CA HIS A 322 -6.60 -3.66 -12.11
C HIS A 322 -6.27 -3.41 -10.62
N CYS A 323 -6.24 -4.49 -9.83
CA CYS A 323 -6.06 -4.43 -8.38
C CYS A 323 -7.05 -3.51 -7.66
N ALA A 324 -8.25 -3.33 -8.20
CA ALA A 324 -9.33 -2.55 -7.60
C ALA A 324 -9.01 -1.05 -7.39
N ILE A 325 -8.02 -0.50 -8.09
CA ILE A 325 -7.49 0.87 -7.88
C ILE A 325 -8.57 1.97 -7.92
N ALA A 326 -9.63 1.78 -8.70
CA ALA A 326 -10.76 2.70 -8.81
C ALA A 326 -12.02 2.18 -8.09
N SER A 327 -11.98 1.06 -7.37
CA SER A 327 -13.12 0.56 -6.58
C SER A 327 -13.40 1.39 -5.34
N TYR A 328 -12.36 1.99 -4.77
CA TYR A 328 -12.51 2.83 -3.59
C TYR A 328 -11.57 4.01 -3.67
N ALA A 329 -12.10 5.18 -4.05
CA ALA A 329 -11.30 6.37 -4.22
C ALA A 329 -12.04 7.60 -3.68
N ASP A 330 -11.34 8.39 -2.88
CA ASP A 330 -11.88 9.52 -2.14
C ASP A 330 -10.92 10.71 -2.18
N TYR A 331 -11.47 11.92 -2.05
CA TYR A 331 -10.65 13.11 -1.85
C TYR A 331 -11.34 14.15 -0.95
N PRO A 332 -10.56 14.94 -0.17
CA PRO A 332 -11.09 15.99 0.68
C PRO A 332 -11.40 17.26 -0.11
N ILE A 333 -12.27 18.10 0.44
CA ILE A 333 -12.52 19.48 0.00
C ILE A 333 -12.02 20.38 1.13
N VAL A 334 -11.15 21.35 0.82
CA VAL A 334 -10.50 22.25 1.79
C VAL A 334 -10.91 23.70 1.65
#